data_AF-A0A3S0K1N6-F1
#
_entry.id   AF-A0A3S0K1N6-F1
#
_cell.length_a   1.000
_cell.length_b   1.000
_cell.length_c   1.000
_cell.angle_alpha   90.00
_cell.angle_beta   90.00
_cell.angle_gamma   90.00
#
_symmetry.space_group_name_H-M   'P 1'
#
loop_
_entity.id
_entity.type
_entity.pdbx_description
1 polymer ?
#
loop_
_entity_poly.entity_id
_entity_poly.type
_entity_poly.pdbx_seq_one_letter_code
_entity_poly.pdbx_strand_id
1 'polypeptide(L)'
;MKMYCAIGMIAVSWAQLEDMVSLCISRLLGTDHTTFLPIASNMQIKARFDALKTVAGLRLPPDEAKTMIARCDEALELGRERNKILHGSWLQGESDDVAIRLNYRAHGRVSADAPMMSAREIAEISDRITMLTEGFAQILQRLGLFDPKDPMRSPGKPSDRRATPN
;
A
#
# COMPACT_ATOMS: atom_id res chain seq x y z
N MET A 1 -21.26 -7.03 10.19
CA MET A 1 -20.28 -7.37 9.14
C MET A 1 -19.54 -8.62 9.59
N LYS A 2 -19.44 -9.65 8.75
CA LYS A 2 -18.84 -10.93 9.17
C LYS A 2 -17.31 -10.85 9.21
N MET A 3 -16.67 -11.63 10.08
CA MET A 3 -15.22 -11.63 10.26
C MET A 3 -14.45 -11.86 8.95
N TYR A 4 -14.85 -12.85 8.15
CA TYR A 4 -14.19 -13.15 6.88
C TYR A 4 -14.29 -11.99 5.88
N CYS A 5 -15.36 -11.17 5.94
CA CYS A 5 -15.47 -9.97 5.11
C CYS A 5 -14.41 -8.95 5.51
N ALA A 6 -14.20 -8.74 6.81
CA ALA A 6 -13.20 -7.79 7.30
C ALA A 6 -11.77 -8.21 6.93
N ILE A 7 -11.46 -9.52 7.04
CA ILE A 7 -10.19 -10.07 6.56
C ILE A 7 -10.06 -9.94 5.03
N GLY A 8 -11.16 -10.07 4.28
CA GLY A 8 -11.17 -9.79 2.84
C GLY A 8 -10.85 -8.32 2.53
N MET A 9 -11.44 -7.38 3.28
CA MET A 9 -11.21 -5.95 3.08
C MET A 9 -9.75 -5.56 3.27
N ILE A 10 -9.09 -6.06 4.33
CA ILE A 10 -7.67 -5.74 4.55
C ILE A 10 -6.75 -6.30 3.45
N ALA A 11 -7.10 -7.45 2.86
CA ALA A 11 -6.35 -8.01 1.73
C ALA A 11 -6.49 -7.13 0.48
N VAL A 12 -7.71 -6.69 0.17
CA VAL A 12 -8.00 -5.83 -0.99
C VAL A 12 -7.37 -4.45 -0.84
N SER A 13 -7.58 -3.78 0.30
CA SER A 13 -7.00 -2.44 0.54
C SER A 13 -5.48 -2.47 0.51
N TRP A 14 -4.87 -3.53 1.05
CA TRP A 14 -3.42 -3.69 0.96
C TRP A 14 -2.93 -3.91 -0.48
N ALA A 15 -3.63 -4.73 -1.28
CA ALA A 15 -3.27 -4.92 -2.69
C ALA A 15 -3.34 -3.59 -3.47
N GLN A 16 -4.36 -2.77 -3.20
CA GLN A 16 -4.48 -1.43 -3.80
C GLN A 16 -3.32 -0.51 -3.40
N LEU A 17 -2.91 -0.53 -2.13
CA LEU A 17 -1.74 0.21 -1.66
C LEU A 17 -0.46 -0.25 -2.37
N GLU A 18 -0.27 -1.56 -2.52
CA GLU A 18 0.89 -2.14 -3.22
C GLU A 18 1.01 -1.68 -4.68
N ASP A 19 -0.11 -1.65 -5.40
CA ASP A 19 -0.17 -1.17 -6.77
C ASP A 19 0.02 0.35 -6.85
N MET A 20 -0.56 1.12 -5.91
CA MET A 20 -0.36 2.57 -5.83
C MET A 20 1.10 2.93 -5.59
N VAL A 21 1.81 2.20 -4.72
CA VAL A 21 3.27 2.37 -4.52
C VAL A 21 4.03 2.08 -5.82
N SER A 22 3.67 1.02 -6.53
CA SER A 22 4.27 0.69 -7.83
C SER A 22 4.00 1.79 -8.86
N LEU A 23 2.79 2.36 -8.85
CA LEU A 23 2.41 3.48 -9.69
C LEU A 23 3.27 4.70 -9.36
N CYS A 24 3.39 5.09 -8.09
CA CYS A 24 4.27 6.18 -7.66
C CYS A 24 5.69 6.01 -8.22
N ILE A 25 6.28 4.83 -8.08
CA ILE A 25 7.64 4.58 -8.60
C ILE A 25 7.69 4.80 -10.12
N SER A 26 6.79 4.17 -10.89
CA SER A 26 6.77 4.32 -12.35
C SER A 26 6.58 5.78 -12.77
N ARG A 27 5.70 6.53 -12.10
CA ARG A 27 5.44 7.94 -12.39
C ARG A 27 6.66 8.82 -12.13
N LEU A 28 7.34 8.62 -11.01
CA LEU A 28 8.55 9.37 -10.67
C LEU A 28 9.74 9.02 -11.57
N LEU A 29 9.77 7.80 -12.12
CA LEU A 29 10.76 7.39 -13.13
C LEU A 29 10.41 7.82 -14.56
N GLY A 30 9.18 8.31 -14.79
CA GLY A 30 8.69 8.64 -16.13
C GLY A 30 8.51 7.41 -17.01
N THR A 31 8.29 6.23 -16.42
CA THR A 31 8.05 4.98 -17.13
C THR A 31 6.57 4.65 -17.21
N ASP A 32 6.19 3.91 -18.23
CA ASP A 32 4.85 3.36 -18.32
C ASP A 32 4.60 2.36 -17.17
N HIS A 33 3.46 2.48 -16.50
CA HIS A 33 3.15 1.67 -15.32
C HIS A 33 3.03 0.19 -15.68
N THR A 34 2.36 -0.14 -16.79
CA THR A 34 2.17 -1.54 -17.20
C THR A 34 3.49 -2.22 -17.54
N THR A 35 4.44 -1.46 -18.09
CA THR A 35 5.81 -1.93 -18.35
C THR A 35 6.62 -2.12 -17.06
N PHE A 36 6.32 -1.34 -16.01
CA PHE A 36 7.00 -1.45 -14.72
C PHE A 36 6.46 -2.59 -13.85
N LEU A 37 5.19 -2.98 -14.00
CA LEU A 37 4.54 -4.02 -13.19
C LEU A 37 5.33 -5.34 -13.08
N PRO A 38 5.86 -5.94 -14.16
CA PRO A 38 6.65 -7.18 -14.06
C PRO A 38 7.87 -7.05 -13.14
N ILE A 39 8.48 -5.87 -13.09
CA ILE A 39 9.62 -5.59 -12.20
C ILE A 39 9.09 -5.49 -10.75
N ALA A 40 8.05 -4.69 -10.55
CA ALA A 40 7.46 -4.45 -9.23
C ALA A 40 6.93 -5.74 -8.58
N SER A 41 6.31 -6.64 -9.35
CA SER A 41 5.77 -7.91 -8.86
C SER A 41 6.84 -8.87 -8.34
N ASN A 42 8.10 -8.72 -8.77
CA ASN A 42 9.23 -9.52 -8.29
C ASN A 42 9.93 -8.87 -7.08
N MET A 43 9.55 -7.66 -6.68
CA MET A 43 10.10 -7.00 -5.51
C MET A 43 9.38 -7.46 -4.24
N GLN A 44 10.16 -7.75 -3.19
CA GLN A 44 9.62 -7.84 -1.84
C GLN A 44 9.02 -6.49 -1.45
N ILE A 45 7.90 -6.51 -0.72
CA ILE A 45 7.16 -5.28 -0.40
C ILE A 45 8.01 -4.22 0.31
N LYS A 46 8.88 -4.64 1.25
CA LYS A 46 9.83 -3.73 1.91
C LYS A 46 10.77 -3.06 0.90
N ALA A 47 11.34 -3.85 -0.02
CA ALA A 47 12.23 -3.32 -1.05
C ALA A 47 11.49 -2.36 -1.99
N ARG A 48 10.21 -2.58 -2.25
CA ARG A 48 9.36 -1.67 -3.03
C ARG A 48 9.17 -0.32 -2.33
N PHE A 49 8.89 -0.31 -1.02
CA PHE A 49 8.82 0.93 -0.24
C PHE A 49 10.18 1.63 -0.16
N ASP A 50 11.28 0.90 0.06
CA ASP A 50 12.63 1.45 0.07
C ASP A 50 12.97 2.10 -1.29
N ALA A 51 12.61 1.45 -2.39
CA ALA A 51 12.77 2.00 -3.74
C ALA A 51 11.96 3.31 -3.92
N LEU A 52 10.70 3.36 -3.48
CA LEU A 52 9.90 4.57 -3.54
C LEU A 52 10.54 5.72 -2.73
N LYS A 53 11.03 5.45 -1.51
CA LYS A 53 11.73 6.46 -0.71
C LYS A 53 12.96 7.02 -1.42
N THR A 54 13.79 6.13 -1.99
CA THR A 54 14.98 6.53 -2.76
C THR A 54 14.60 7.36 -3.99
N VAL A 55 13.65 6.89 -4.78
CA VAL A 55 13.20 7.59 -6.00
C VAL A 55 12.58 8.94 -5.64
N ALA A 56 11.78 9.02 -4.58
CA ALA A 56 11.20 10.27 -4.09
C ALA A 56 12.29 11.29 -3.72
N GLY A 57 13.31 10.87 -2.95
CA GLY A 57 14.42 11.75 -2.59
C GLY A 57 15.25 12.25 -3.80
N LEU A 58 15.26 11.50 -4.91
CA LEU A 58 15.98 11.88 -6.12
C LEU A 58 15.14 12.74 -7.10
N ARG A 59 13.81 12.60 -7.08
CA ARG A 59 12.92 13.14 -8.12
C ARG A 59 11.99 14.24 -7.63
N LEU A 60 11.77 14.36 -6.33
CA LEU A 60 10.83 15.32 -5.76
C LEU A 60 11.54 16.48 -5.05
N PRO A 61 10.88 17.64 -4.96
CA PRO A 61 11.28 18.68 -4.02
C PRO A 61 11.36 18.14 -2.58
N PRO A 62 12.25 18.67 -1.72
CA PRO A 62 12.49 18.14 -0.37
C PRO A 62 11.23 17.93 0.48
N ASP A 63 10.27 18.85 0.42
CA ASP A 63 9.04 18.78 1.23
C ASP A 63 8.08 17.67 0.75
N GLU A 64 7.93 17.51 -0.56
CA GLU A 64 7.13 16.43 -1.15
C GLU A 64 7.82 15.07 -0.94
N ALA A 65 9.15 15.01 -1.07
CA ALA A 65 9.93 13.82 -0.77
C ALA A 65 9.77 13.40 0.70
N LYS A 66 9.89 14.34 1.64
CA LYS A 66 9.69 14.08 3.07
C LYS A 66 8.28 13.55 3.36
N THR A 67 7.27 14.14 2.74
CA THR A 67 5.88 13.69 2.87
C THR A 67 5.70 12.26 2.35
N MET A 68 6.21 11.97 1.15
CA MET A 68 6.17 10.64 0.53
C MET A 68 6.87 9.58 1.40
N ILE A 69 8.04 9.90 1.95
CA ILE A 69 8.81 9.01 2.83
C ILE A 69 8.02 8.70 4.11
N ALA A 70 7.44 9.71 4.74
CA ALA A 70 6.63 9.52 5.95
C ALA A 70 5.42 8.59 5.69
N ARG A 71 4.77 8.70 4.52
CA ARG A 71 3.70 7.78 4.13
C ARG A 71 4.20 6.35 3.91
N CYS A 72 5.41 6.17 3.39
CA CYS A 72 6.00 4.84 3.26
C CYS A 72 6.30 4.22 4.64
N ASP A 73 6.73 5.02 5.61
CA ASP A 73 6.96 4.54 6.98
C ASP A 73 5.64 4.11 7.65
N GLU A 74 4.60 4.92 7.51
CA GLU A 74 3.24 4.61 7.98
C GLU A 74 2.71 3.31 7.35
N ALA A 75 2.93 3.12 6.04
CA ALA A 75 2.53 1.92 5.32
C ALA A 75 3.22 0.66 5.85
N LEU A 76 4.52 0.76 6.17
CA LEU A 76 5.29 -0.37 6.71
C LEU A 76 4.79 -0.78 8.10
N GLU A 77 4.37 0.17 8.94
CA GLU A 77 3.76 -0.13 10.24
C GLU A 77 2.40 -0.82 10.08
N LEU A 78 1.51 -0.29 9.22
CA LEU A 78 0.24 -0.93 8.88
C LEU A 78 0.44 -2.33 8.26
N GLY A 79 1.49 -2.53 7.48
CA GLY A 79 1.86 -3.83 6.93
C GLY A 79 2.13 -4.88 7.99
N ARG A 80 2.69 -4.49 9.14
CA ARG A 80 2.88 -5.40 10.28
C ARG A 80 1.54 -5.78 10.91
N GLU A 81 0.60 -4.85 11.01
CA GLU A 81 -0.76 -5.12 11.50
C GLU A 81 -1.51 -6.06 10.55
N ARG A 82 -1.47 -5.76 9.24
CA ARG A 82 -2.03 -6.61 8.18
C ARG A 82 -1.45 -8.02 8.18
N ASN A 83 -0.13 -8.17 8.37
CA ASN A 83 0.49 -9.50 8.41
C ASN A 83 0.01 -10.32 9.61
N LYS A 84 -0.17 -9.71 10.78
CA LYS A 84 -0.76 -10.39 11.95
C LYS A 84 -2.18 -10.86 11.67
N ILE A 85 -2.93 -10.12 10.86
CA ILE A 85 -4.32 -10.46 10.53
C ILE A 85 -4.40 -11.57 9.47
N LEU A 86 -3.71 -11.39 8.34
CA LEU A 86 -3.79 -12.32 7.20
C LEU A 86 -3.09 -13.66 7.44
N HIS A 87 -2.04 -13.69 8.27
CA HIS A 87 -1.30 -14.91 8.59
C HIS A 87 -1.59 -15.43 10.01
N GLY A 88 -2.56 -14.83 10.70
CA GLY A 88 -2.99 -15.26 12.03
C GLY A 88 -3.69 -16.62 12.00
N SER A 89 -3.66 -17.33 13.12
CA SER A 89 -4.52 -18.49 13.36
C SER A 89 -5.83 -18.00 14.00
N TRP A 90 -6.96 -18.33 13.37
CA TRP A 90 -8.27 -17.78 13.76
C TRP A 90 -9.21 -18.89 14.24
N LEU A 91 -9.92 -18.60 15.32
CA LEU A 91 -11.04 -19.40 15.81
C LEU A 91 -12.31 -18.54 15.84
N GLN A 92 -13.45 -19.13 15.52
CA GLN A 92 -14.74 -18.47 15.60
C GLN A 92 -15.03 -18.05 17.05
N GLY A 93 -15.42 -16.79 17.26
CA GLY A 93 -15.82 -16.26 18.57
C GLY A 93 -17.32 -16.45 18.84
N GLU A 94 -17.82 -15.76 19.86
CA GLU A 94 -19.22 -15.85 20.31
C GLU A 94 -20.26 -15.41 19.27
N SER A 95 -19.85 -14.59 18.29
CA SER A 95 -20.69 -14.06 17.24
C SER A 95 -19.94 -14.02 15.89
N ASP A 96 -20.68 -13.93 14.78
CA ASP A 96 -20.14 -13.90 13.40
C ASP A 96 -19.14 -12.76 13.12
N ASP A 97 -19.13 -11.73 13.96
CA ASP A 97 -18.28 -10.54 13.86
C ASP A 97 -17.16 -10.50 14.89
N VAL A 98 -16.99 -11.53 15.72
CA VAL A 98 -15.91 -11.66 16.69
C VAL A 98 -15.13 -12.95 16.44
N ALA A 99 -13.81 -12.88 16.51
CA ALA A 99 -12.93 -14.04 16.39
C ALA A 99 -11.81 -13.96 17.42
N ILE A 100 -11.28 -15.13 17.76
CA ILE A 100 -10.12 -15.27 18.63
C ILE A 100 -8.91 -15.47 17.73
N ARG A 101 -7.93 -14.57 17.85
CA ARG A 101 -6.65 -14.69 17.13
C ARG A 101 -5.63 -15.38 18.01
N LEU A 102 -5.26 -16.60 17.70
CA LEU A 102 -4.23 -17.33 18.43
C LEU A 102 -2.84 -16.82 18.00
N ASN A 103 -2.13 -16.20 18.95
CA ASN A 103 -0.72 -15.87 18.85
C ASN A 103 0.07 -16.92 19.63
N TYR A 104 1.04 -17.59 19.01
CA TYR A 104 1.88 -18.54 19.72
C TYR A 104 3.35 -18.45 19.29
N ARG A 105 4.25 -18.79 20.20
CA ARG A 105 5.69 -18.94 19.94
C ARG A 105 6.06 -20.41 20.08
N ALA A 106 6.52 -21.01 18.99
CA ALA A 106 6.90 -22.43 18.97
C ALA A 106 8.39 -22.68 19.29
N HIS A 107 9.25 -21.68 19.12
CA HIS A 107 10.69 -21.82 19.36
C HIS A 107 11.10 -21.24 20.72
N GLY A 108 11.75 -22.08 21.55
CA GLY A 108 12.16 -21.76 22.92
C GLY A 108 11.08 -22.15 23.93
N ARG A 109 10.76 -21.26 24.88
CA ARG A 109 9.62 -21.46 25.79
C ARG A 109 8.33 -21.26 25.00
N VAL A 110 7.50 -22.31 24.93
CA VAL A 110 6.18 -22.23 24.32
C VAL A 110 5.32 -21.24 25.11
N SER A 111 4.78 -20.25 24.41
CA SER A 111 3.83 -19.28 24.95
C SER A 111 2.72 -19.07 23.95
N ALA A 112 1.49 -18.94 24.43
CA ALA A 112 0.34 -18.61 23.62
C ALA A 112 -0.48 -17.49 24.28
N ASP A 113 -1.07 -16.67 23.44
CA ASP A 113 -2.02 -15.62 23.79
C ASP A 113 -3.15 -15.64 22.75
N ALA A 114 -4.38 -15.38 23.18
CA ALA A 114 -5.57 -15.58 22.35
C ALA A 114 -6.51 -14.36 22.46
N PRO A 115 -6.07 -13.17 22.01
CA PRO A 115 -6.89 -11.97 22.05
C PRO A 115 -8.13 -12.13 21.18
N MET A 116 -9.25 -11.63 21.68
CA MET A 116 -10.43 -11.40 20.87
C MET A 116 -10.19 -10.20 19.95
N MET A 117 -10.74 -10.28 18.75
CA MET A 117 -10.72 -9.21 17.77
C MET A 117 -12.06 -9.18 17.06
N SER A 118 -12.61 -7.98 16.91
CA SER A 118 -13.85 -7.73 16.20
C SER A 118 -13.59 -7.45 14.72
N ALA A 119 -14.58 -7.74 13.89
CA ALA A 119 -14.57 -7.40 12.47
C ALA A 119 -14.44 -5.88 12.26
N ARG A 120 -14.96 -5.09 13.21
CA ARG A 120 -14.85 -3.63 13.21
C ARG A 120 -13.39 -3.17 13.34
N GLU A 121 -12.63 -3.71 14.29
CA GLU A 121 -11.22 -3.35 14.48
C GLU A 121 -10.39 -3.63 13.23
N ILE A 122 -10.65 -4.76 12.55
CA ILE A 122 -9.97 -5.09 11.28
C ILE A 122 -10.38 -4.12 10.17
N ALA A 123 -11.66 -3.73 10.11
CA ALA A 123 -12.13 -2.76 9.13
C ALA A 123 -11.52 -1.38 9.33
N GLU A 124 -11.36 -0.92 10.57
CA GLU A 124 -10.69 0.35 10.88
C GLU A 124 -9.23 0.35 10.39
N ILE A 125 -8.53 -0.80 10.46
CA ILE A 125 -7.18 -0.94 9.87
C ILE A 125 -7.24 -0.87 8.34
N SER A 126 -8.22 -1.53 7.73
CA SER A 126 -8.43 -1.46 6.28
C SER A 126 -8.71 -0.03 5.82
N ASP A 127 -9.52 0.73 6.55
CA ASP A 127 -9.82 2.14 6.24
C ASP A 127 -8.56 3.00 6.31
N ARG A 128 -7.69 2.79 7.32
CA ARG A 128 -6.39 3.46 7.41
C ARG A 128 -5.48 3.16 6.22
N ILE A 129 -5.47 1.91 5.73
CA ILE A 129 -4.71 1.53 4.52
C ILE A 129 -5.29 2.25 3.28
N THR A 130 -6.61 2.32 3.16
CA THR A 130 -7.28 3.04 2.07
C THR A 130 -6.94 4.54 2.09
N MET A 131 -7.04 5.19 3.25
CA MET A 131 -6.67 6.60 3.42
C MET A 131 -5.21 6.86 3.05
N LEU A 132 -4.32 5.92 3.37
CA LEU A 132 -2.92 6.03 3.02
C LEU A 132 -2.71 5.93 1.50
N THR A 133 -3.42 5.00 0.85
CA THR A 133 -3.44 4.84 -0.61
C THR A 133 -3.92 6.12 -1.30
N GLU A 134 -5.00 6.72 -0.81
CA GLU A 134 -5.49 8.02 -1.27
C GLU A 134 -4.47 9.13 -1.05
N GLY A 135 -3.74 9.12 0.07
CA GLY A 135 -2.66 10.05 0.34
C GLY A 135 -1.54 9.99 -0.71
N PHE A 136 -1.13 8.79 -1.14
CA PHE A 136 -0.19 8.62 -2.24
C PHE A 136 -0.74 9.17 -3.56
N ALA A 137 -2.00 8.86 -3.87
CA ALA A 137 -2.66 9.35 -5.07
C ALA A 137 -2.73 10.89 -5.09
N GLN A 138 -3.07 11.52 -3.96
CA GLN A 138 -3.13 12.98 -3.82
C GLN A 138 -1.76 13.63 -4.07
N ILE A 139 -0.67 13.05 -3.57
CA ILE A 139 0.68 13.55 -3.86
C ILE A 139 0.95 13.53 -5.36
N LEU A 140 0.66 12.41 -6.04
CA LEU A 140 0.84 12.33 -7.49
C LEU A 140 -0.05 13.32 -8.26
N GLN A 141 -1.29 13.54 -7.82
CA GLN A 141 -2.19 14.53 -8.44
C GLN A 141 -1.64 15.95 -8.34
N ARG A 142 -1.17 16.36 -7.15
CA ARG A 142 -0.56 17.69 -6.96
C ARG A 142 0.66 17.89 -7.85
N LEU A 143 1.39 16.82 -8.12
CA LEU A 143 2.55 16.81 -9.01
C LEU A 143 2.17 16.72 -10.50
N GLY A 144 0.90 16.58 -10.84
CA GLY A 144 0.43 16.39 -12.22
C GLY A 144 0.79 15.03 -12.83
N LEU A 145 1.08 14.03 -11.99
CA LEU A 145 1.54 12.69 -12.38
C LEU A 145 0.45 11.63 -12.35
N PHE A 146 -0.74 11.97 -11.87
CA PHE A 146 -1.90 11.07 -11.77
C PHE A 146 -3.21 11.81 -12.07
N ASP A 147 -4.08 11.17 -12.85
CA ASP A 147 -5.46 11.59 -13.09
C ASP A 147 -6.40 10.48 -12.61
N PRO A 148 -7.26 10.72 -11.60
CA PRO A 148 -8.23 9.72 -11.13
C PRO A 148 -9.19 9.22 -12.20
N LYS A 149 -9.47 10.02 -13.23
CA LYS A 149 -10.37 9.65 -14.32
C LYS A 149 -9.70 8.74 -15.34
N ASP A 150 -8.37 8.76 -15.39
CA ASP A 150 -7.56 7.93 -16.27
C ASP A 150 -6.25 7.52 -15.56
N PRO A 151 -6.33 6.64 -14.55
CA PRO A 151 -5.20 6.32 -13.66
C PRO A 151 -4.04 5.63 -14.40
N MET A 152 -4.34 5.03 -15.56
CA MET A 152 -3.40 4.27 -16.37
C MET A 152 -2.74 5.10 -17.48
N ARG A 153 -3.23 6.31 -17.76
CA ARG A 153 -2.64 7.20 -18.79
C ARG A 153 -1.17 7.43 -18.54
N SER A 154 -0.27 7.00 -19.42
CA SER A 154 1.16 7.24 -19.24
C SER A 154 1.48 8.75 -19.19
N PRO A 155 2.50 9.19 -18.43
CA PRO A 155 2.95 10.57 -18.52
C PRO A 155 3.39 10.81 -19.97
N GLY A 156 2.81 11.80 -20.65
CA GLY A 156 3.16 12.08 -22.04
C GLY A 156 4.68 12.27 -22.17
N LYS A 157 5.32 11.61 -23.14
CA LYS A 157 6.73 11.86 -23.45
C LYS A 157 6.93 13.37 -23.69
N PRO A 158 7.99 14.00 -23.16
CA PRO A 158 8.27 15.41 -23.43
C PRO A 158 8.85 15.61 -24.86
N SER A 159 8.11 15.21 -25.90
CA SER A 159 8.53 15.36 -27.31
C SER A 159 7.50 15.97 -28.27
N ASP A 160 6.30 16.37 -27.83
CA ASP A 160 5.31 17.02 -28.73
C ASP A 160 5.33 18.55 -28.70
N ARG A 161 6.35 19.17 -28.09
CA ARG A 161 6.61 20.61 -28.20
C ARG A 161 7.87 20.86 -29.01
N ARG A 162 7.85 20.57 -30.32
CA ARG A 162 8.57 21.30 -31.40
C ARG A 162 8.44 20.55 -32.73
N ALA A 163 7.59 21.09 -33.60
CA ALA A 163 7.97 21.49 -34.95
C ALA A 163 6.80 22.27 -35.56
N THR A 164 6.82 23.59 -35.40
CA THR A 164 6.30 24.47 -36.46
C THR A 164 7.22 24.31 -37.68
N PRO A 165 6.70 24.01 -38.88
CA PRO A 165 7.38 24.36 -40.12
C PRO A 165 6.88 25.73 -40.59
N ASN A 166 7.83 26.50 -41.13
CA ASN A 166 7.70 27.84 -41.70
C ASN A 166 6.63 27.95 -42.79
#